data_AF-A0A1I4HNZ9-F1
#
_entry.id   AF-A0A1I4HNZ9-F1
#
_cell.length_a   1.000
_cell.length_b   1.000
_cell.length_c   1.000
_cell.angle_alpha   90.00
_cell.angle_beta   90.00
_cell.angle_gamma   90.00
#
_symmetry.space_group_name_H-M   'P 1'
#
loop_
_entity.id
_entity.type
_entity.pdbx_description
1 polymer ?
#
loop_
_entity_poly.entity_id
_entity_poly.type
_entity_poly.pdbx_seq_one_letter_code
_entity_poly.pdbx_strand_id
1 'polypeptide(L)'
;MLLSNLLKQSLDTATLECWQREWTATPVRAFAVRLHAAGLSLRETEAILRLLGVERSFQAIFQWVHRLADSVSDPPKATPRRVAVDETAV
;
A
#
# COMPACT_ATOMS: atom_id res chain seq x y z
N MET A 1 20.89 9.36 -7.78
CA MET A 1 20.53 8.13 -7.03
C MET A 1 19.55 7.31 -7.86
N LEU A 2 19.64 5.99 -7.86
CA LEU A 2 18.63 5.15 -8.52
C LEU A 2 17.32 5.19 -7.72
N LEU A 3 16.18 5.25 -8.41
CA LEU A 3 14.85 5.24 -7.80
C LEU A 3 14.68 4.05 -6.85
N SER A 4 15.22 2.89 -7.20
CA SER A 4 15.24 1.70 -6.36
C SER A 4 15.91 1.93 -4.99
N ASN A 5 16.97 2.74 -4.94
CA ASN A 5 17.66 3.06 -3.69
C ASN A 5 16.84 4.04 -2.84
N LEU A 6 16.17 5.00 -3.48
CA LEU A 6 15.30 5.95 -2.79
C LEU A 6 14.06 5.25 -2.21
N LEU A 7 13.44 4.36 -2.99
CA LEU A 7 12.31 3.57 -2.53
C LEU A 7 12.72 2.63 -1.39
N LYS A 8 13.88 1.98 -1.46
CA LYS A 8 14.41 1.22 -0.32
C LYS A 8 14.62 2.13 0.90
N GLN A 9 15.31 3.25 0.76
CA GLN A 9 15.57 4.13 1.90
C GLN A 9 14.28 4.68 2.55
N SER A 10 13.25 4.94 1.76
CA SER A 10 12.03 5.62 2.22
C SER A 10 10.87 4.68 2.57
N LEU A 11 10.87 3.48 1.99
CA LEU A 11 9.73 2.55 2.00
C LEU A 11 10.14 1.09 2.24
N ASP A 12 11.38 0.82 2.65
CA ASP A 12 11.77 -0.49 3.16
C ASP A 12 11.12 -0.69 4.53
N THR A 13 9.84 -1.01 4.49
CA THR A 13 9.11 -1.55 5.62
C THR A 13 9.59 -2.98 5.81
N ALA A 14 9.85 -3.39 7.06
CA ALA A 14 10.08 -4.80 7.41
C ALA A 14 9.10 -5.69 6.62
N THR A 15 9.61 -6.76 6.02
CA THR A 15 8.85 -7.62 5.10
C THR A 15 7.49 -7.96 5.69
N LEU A 16 6.44 -7.29 5.21
CA LEU A 16 5.08 -7.52 5.68
C LEU A 16 4.72 -8.97 5.38
N GLU A 17 4.30 -9.72 6.41
CA GLU A 17 4.05 -11.16 6.28
C GLU A 17 3.00 -11.46 5.20
N CYS A 18 2.00 -10.59 5.06
CA CYS A 18 0.95 -10.67 4.04
C CYS A 18 1.46 -10.73 2.59
N TRP A 19 2.75 -10.43 2.41
CA TRP A 19 3.40 -10.10 1.16
C TRP A 19 4.66 -10.97 0.90
N GLN A 20 4.92 -11.97 1.74
CA GLN A 20 6.12 -12.83 1.63
C GLN A 20 6.24 -13.60 0.31
N ARG A 21 5.14 -14.06 -0.28
CA ARG A 21 5.16 -14.88 -1.52
C ARG A 21 5.14 -14.07 -2.81
N GLU A 22 5.10 -12.75 -2.71
CA GLU A 22 4.95 -11.87 -3.84
C GLU A 22 6.32 -11.50 -4.42
N TRP A 23 6.47 -11.68 -5.73
CA TRP A 23 7.76 -11.55 -6.42
C TRP A 23 8.21 -10.10 -6.59
N THR A 24 7.26 -9.16 -6.61
CA THR A 24 7.56 -7.74 -6.72
C THR A 24 8.26 -7.25 -5.44
N ALA A 25 9.28 -6.41 -5.53
CA ALA A 25 9.99 -5.92 -4.34
C ALA A 25 9.04 -5.18 -3.37
N THR A 26 9.20 -5.37 -2.06
CA THR A 26 8.36 -4.75 -1.00
C THR A 26 8.25 -3.23 -1.14
N PRO A 27 9.35 -2.46 -1.39
CA PRO A 27 9.26 -1.02 -1.52
C PRO A 27 8.38 -0.54 -2.69
N VAL A 28 8.33 -1.31 -3.79
CA VAL A 28 7.48 -1.01 -4.96
C VAL A 28 6.00 -1.20 -4.63
N ARG A 29 5.68 -2.24 -3.87
CA ARG A 29 4.31 -2.53 -3.42
C ARG A 29 3.83 -1.50 -2.40
N ALA A 30 4.68 -1.18 -1.43
CA ALA A 30 4.42 -0.11 -0.46
C ALA A 30 4.21 1.24 -1.17
N PHE A 31 4.99 1.54 -2.21
CA PHE A 31 4.81 2.72 -3.03
C PHE A 31 3.45 2.73 -3.74
N ALA A 32 3.08 1.63 -4.40
CA ALA A 32 1.80 1.50 -5.09
C ALA A 32 0.60 1.67 -4.13
N VAL A 33 0.66 1.05 -2.95
CA VAL A 33 -0.39 1.21 -1.93
C VAL A 33 -0.48 2.65 -1.44
N ARG A 34 0.65 3.32 -1.21
CA ARG A 34 0.66 4.74 -0.81
C ARG A 34 0.11 5.67 -1.88
N LEU A 35 0.38 5.42 -3.16
CA LEU A 35 -0.24 6.16 -4.26
C LEU A 35 -1.77 6.02 -4.23
N HIS A 36 -2.27 4.80 -4.07
CA HIS A 36 -3.71 4.58 -3.98
C HIS A 36 -4.32 5.24 -2.74
N ALA A 37 -3.66 5.13 -1.58
CA ALA A 37 -4.09 5.79 -0.34
C ALA A 37 -4.08 7.33 -0.43
N ALA A 38 -3.26 7.90 -1.32
CA ALA A 38 -3.24 9.33 -1.63
C ALA A 38 -4.37 9.78 -2.57
N GLY A 39 -5.28 8.86 -2.96
CA GLY A 39 -6.47 9.16 -3.77
C GLY A 39 -6.33 8.81 -5.25
N LEU A 40 -5.20 8.23 -5.68
CA LEU A 40 -5.06 7.80 -7.07
C LEU A 40 -5.87 6.52 -7.31
N SER A 41 -6.49 6.43 -8.48
CA SER A 41 -7.09 5.18 -8.93
C SER A 41 -6.03 4.09 -9.14
N LEU A 42 -6.47 2.83 -9.15
CA LEU A 42 -5.59 1.69 -9.42
C LEU A 42 -4.98 1.76 -10.82
N ARG A 43 -5.69 2.34 -11.80
CA ARG A 43 -5.21 2.52 -13.18
C ARG A 43 -4.18 3.63 -13.29
N GLU A 44 -4.36 4.74 -12.57
CA GLU A 44 -3.35 5.79 -12.47
C GLU A 44 -2.09 5.27 -11.76
N THR A 45 -2.28 4.48 -10.70
CA THR A 45 -1.16 3.83 -10.01
C THR A 45 -0.41 2.88 -10.94
N GLU A 46 -1.11 2.05 -11.72
CA GLU A 46 -0.51 1.22 -12.78
C GLU A 46 0.27 2.07 -13.80
N ALA A 47 -0.30 3.19 -14.26
CA ALA A 47 0.36 4.08 -15.21
C ALA A 47 1.66 4.66 -14.64
N ILE A 48 1.66 5.08 -13.36
CA ILE A 48 2.86 5.58 -12.69
C ILE A 48 3.92 4.48 -12.56
N LEU A 49 3.54 3.27 -12.14
CA LEU A 49 4.49 2.16 -12.07
C LEU A 49 5.12 1.86 -13.44
N ARG A 50 4.32 1.91 -14.51
CA ARG A 50 4.80 1.75 -15.89
C ARG A 50 5.82 2.82 -16.27
N LEU A 51 5.59 4.09 -15.92
CA LEU A 51 6.54 5.19 -16.13
C LEU A 51 7.88 4.95 -15.41
N LEU A 52 7.86 4.20 -14.31
CA LEU A 52 9.05 3.83 -13.53
C LEU A 52 9.68 2.51 -13.98
N GLY A 53 9.22 1.92 -15.09
CA GLY A 53 9.72 0.66 -15.63
C GLY A 53 9.22 -0.59 -14.91
N VAL A 54 8.15 -0.47 -14.11
CA VAL A 54 7.54 -1.58 -13.38
C VAL A 54 6.22 -1.97 -14.03
N GLU A 55 6.21 -3.09 -14.73
CA GLU A 55 5.00 -3.61 -15.38
C GLU A 55 4.18 -4.48 -14.42
N ARG A 56 3.08 -3.91 -13.91
CA ARG A 56 2.11 -4.60 -13.05
C ARG A 56 0.71 -4.14 -13.37
N SER A 57 -0.25 -5.06 -13.37
CA SER A 57 -1.64 -4.75 -13.66
C SER A 57 -2.33 -4.04 -12.49
N PHE A 58 -3.37 -3.26 -12.77
CA PHE A 58 -4.25 -2.72 -11.72
C PHE A 58 -4.78 -3.81 -10.76
N GLN A 59 -5.00 -5.04 -11.25
CA GLN A 59 -5.44 -6.17 -10.43
C GLN A 59 -4.35 -6.63 -9.44
N ALA A 60 -3.08 -6.60 -9.84
CA ALA A 60 -1.99 -6.89 -8.90
C ALA A 60 -1.93 -5.83 -7.78
N ILE A 61 -2.10 -4.56 -8.13
CA ILE A 61 -2.13 -3.45 -7.18
C ILE A 61 -3.32 -3.59 -6.22
N PHE A 62 -4.52 -3.89 -6.75
CA PHE A 62 -5.72 -4.20 -5.96
C PHE A 62 -5.44 -5.30 -4.92
N GLN A 63 -4.82 -6.40 -5.34
CA GLN A 63 -4.47 -7.51 -4.46
C GLN A 63 -3.44 -7.14 -3.38
N TRP A 64 -2.55 -6.17 -3.65
CA TRP A 64 -1.62 -5.68 -2.63
C TRP A 64 -2.34 -4.82 -1.60
N VAL A 65 -3.20 -3.89 -2.05
CA VAL A 65 -4.01 -3.03 -1.19
C VAL A 65 -4.87 -3.88 -0.25
N HIS A 66 -5.62 -4.85 -0.79
CA HIS A 66 -6.49 -5.69 0.01
C HIS A 66 -5.74 -6.58 1.00
N ARG A 67 -4.68 -7.28 0.56
CA ARG A 67 -3.88 -8.10 1.49
C ARG A 67 -3.25 -7.28 2.60
N LEU A 68 -2.89 -6.02 2.34
CA LEU A 68 -2.40 -5.14 3.40
C LEU A 68 -3.52 -4.78 4.36
N ALA A 69 -4.66 -4.31 3.84
CA ALA A 69 -5.82 -3.93 4.65
C ALA A 69 -6.28 -5.08 5.56
N ASP A 70 -6.36 -6.30 5.03
CA ASP A 70 -6.76 -7.50 5.77
C ASP A 70 -5.73 -7.94 6.82
N SER A 71 -4.47 -7.49 6.71
CA SER A 71 -3.40 -7.84 7.65
C SER A 71 -3.29 -6.89 8.84
N VAL A 72 -3.97 -5.73 8.81
CA VAL A 72 -3.91 -4.76 9.89
C VAL A 72 -4.72 -5.26 11.08
N SER A 73 -4.08 -5.35 12.25
CA SER A 73 -4.77 -5.68 13.50
C SER A 73 -5.69 -4.55 13.96
N ASP A 74 -6.72 -4.93 14.73
CA ASP A 74 -7.59 -3.96 15.37
C ASP A 74 -6.80 -2.93 16.20
N PRO A 75 -7.24 -1.65 16.20
CA PRO A 75 -6.60 -0.63 17.01
C PRO A 75 -6.67 -0.98 18.50
N PRO A 76 -5.71 -0.52 19.31
CA PRO A 76 -5.71 -0.77 20.74
C PRO A 76 -6.97 -0.20 21.41
N LYS A 77 -7.44 -0.87 22.47
CA LYS A 77 -8.61 -0.41 23.24
C LYS A 77 -8.30 0.92 23.92
N ALA A 78 -9.12 1.95 23.67
CA ALA A 78 -9.01 3.24 24.34
C ALA A 78 -9.44 3.16 25.83
N THR A 79 -8.78 3.95 26.68
CA THR A 79 -9.19 4.19 28.07
C THR A 79 -9.29 5.71 28.30
N PRO A 80 -10.47 6.26 28.64
CA PRO A 80 -11.76 5.59 28.81
C PRO A 80 -12.33 5.04 27.49
N ARG A 81 -13.26 4.08 27.58
CA ARG A 81 -13.94 3.50 26.41
C ARG A 81 -14.94 4.50 25.83
N ARG A 82 -14.48 5.35 24.90
CA ARG A 82 -15.31 6.27 24.11
C ARG A 82 -15.02 6.04 22.63
N VAL A 83 -16.06 6.10 21.80
CA VAL A 83 -15.97 5.97 20.34
C VAL A 83 -16.75 7.13 19.74
N ALA A 84 -16.11 7.89 18.84
CA ALA A 84 -16.80 8.85 17.99
C ALA A 84 -17.18 8.14 16.69
N VAL A 85 -18.41 8.34 16.23
CA VAL A 85 -18.91 7.81 14.96
C VAL A 85 -19.17 9.01 14.06
N ASP A 86 -18.57 8.99 12.88
CA ASP A 86 -18.77 10.00 11.83
C ASP A 86 -19.37 9.31 10.60
N GLU A 87 -20.32 9.98 9.95
CA GLU A 87 -20.96 9.47 8.74
C GLU A 87 -20.42 10.23 7.53
N THR A 88 -19.79 9.50 6.61
CA THR A 88 -19.35 10.04 5.32
C THR A 88 -20.20 9.41 4.22
N ALA A 89 -20.95 10.23 3.48
CA ALA A 89 -21.63 9.82 2.25
C ALA A 89 -20.72 10.10 1.05
N VAL A 90 -20.60 9.13 0.15
CA VAL A 90 -19.71 9.14 -1.04
C VAL A 90 -20.53 9.19 -2.32
#